data_AF-A0AAD4HPB0-F1
#
_entry.id   AF-A0AAD4HPB0-F1
#
_cell.length_a   1.000
_cell.length_b   1.000
_cell.length_c   1.000
_cell.angle_alpha   90.00
_cell.angle_beta   90.00
_cell.angle_gamma   90.00
#
_symmetry.space_group_name_H-M   'P 1'
#
loop_
_entity.id
_entity.type
_entity.pdbx_description
1 polymer ?
#
loop_
_entity_poly.entity_id
_entity_poly.type
_entity_poly.pdbx_seq_one_letter_code
_entity_poly.pdbx_strand_id
1 'polypeptide(L)'
;MVIKIVRWCVLTFTLIFAIVVLGISGHLLAIRHTHYWHFAALAVAVSSLTILTFPVILLVNTLLGSEDRTSTERIFGEALWLSIMWILWLATGANATHAARVHFFSGGCSFFSGFSNKICNEFRVVEAFAYINFIILLCYTIGLFAYEFTRDRSQVGHVQTSEVQAPNTSGQ
;
A
#
# COMPACT_ATOMS: atom_id res chain seq x y z
N MET A 1 0.05 3.76 -20.95
CA MET A 1 1.11 4.69 -20.49
C MET A 1 0.81 5.25 -19.10
N VAL A 2 -0.37 5.80 -18.86
CA VAL A 2 -0.78 6.43 -17.58
C VAL A 2 -0.59 5.53 -16.35
N ILE A 3 -1.00 4.25 -16.40
CA ILE A 3 -0.86 3.29 -15.29
C ILE A 3 0.60 3.09 -14.87
N LYS A 4 1.54 3.07 -15.83
CA LYS A 4 2.97 2.91 -15.53
C LYS A 4 3.52 4.11 -14.75
N ILE A 5 3.09 5.33 -15.10
CA ILE A 5 3.46 6.57 -14.41
C ILE A 5 2.88 6.61 -12.99
N VAL A 6 1.58 6.31 -12.85
CA VAL A 6 0.89 6.35 -11.56
C VAL A 6 1.52 5.35 -10.59
N ARG A 7 1.82 4.14 -11.08
CA ARG A 7 2.50 3.12 -10.28
C ARG A 7 3.87 3.58 -9.78
N TRP A 8 4.69 4.15 -10.67
CA TRP A 8 6.01 4.65 -10.30
C TRP A 8 5.91 5.70 -9.19
N CYS A 9 5.03 6.70 -9.38
CA CYS A 9 4.82 7.74 -8.37
C CYS A 9 4.36 7.15 -7.03
N VAL A 10 3.32 6.30 -7.03
CA VAL A 10 2.74 5.72 -5.81
C VAL A 10 3.78 4.89 -5.05
N LEU A 11 4.55 4.04 -5.74
CA LEU A 11 5.55 3.20 -5.11
C LEU A 11 6.71 4.04 -4.54
N THR A 12 7.21 5.04 -5.27
CA THR A 12 8.29 5.90 -4.77
C THR A 12 7.85 6.72 -3.56
N PHE A 13 6.65 7.33 -3.59
CA PHE A 13 6.13 8.10 -2.46
C PHE A 13 5.98 7.23 -1.21
N THR A 14 5.38 6.05 -1.36
CA THR A 14 5.20 5.10 -0.24
C THR A 14 6.54 4.64 0.32
N LEU A 15 7.54 4.40 -0.55
CA LEU A 15 8.89 4.00 -0.13
C LEU A 15 9.57 5.10 0.71
N ILE A 16 9.46 6.36 0.30
CA ILE A 16 10.01 7.49 1.07
C ILE A 16 9.36 7.55 2.46
N PHE A 17 8.04 7.45 2.53
CA PHE A 17 7.34 7.45 3.82
C PHE A 17 7.67 6.23 4.67
N ALA A 18 7.88 5.05 4.07
CA ALA A 18 8.31 3.85 4.78
C ALA A 18 9.70 4.01 5.42
N ILE A 19 10.65 4.66 4.74
CA ILE A 19 11.98 4.94 5.28
C ILE A 19 11.88 5.87 6.50
N VAL A 20 11.03 6.90 6.43
CA VAL A 20 10.79 7.82 7.56
C VAL A 20 10.22 7.06 8.77
N VAL A 21 9.19 6.22 8.55
CA VAL A 21 8.57 5.42 9.61
C VAL A 21 9.56 4.42 10.20
N LEU A 22 10.41 3.79 9.38
CA LEU A 22 11.46 2.87 9.85
C LEU A 22 12.45 3.57 10.78
N GLY A 23 12.91 4.78 10.41
CA GLY A 23 13.86 5.55 11.22
C GLY A 23 13.30 5.92 12.58
N ILE A 24 12.08 6.46 12.62
CA ILE A 24 11.42 6.86 13.87
C ILE A 24 11.11 5.64 14.73
N SER A 25 10.56 4.57 14.14
CA SER A 25 10.22 3.35 14.88
C SER A 25 11.48 2.65 15.40
N GLY A 26 12.58 2.65 14.65
CA GLY A 26 13.86 2.11 15.09
C GLY A 26 14.43 2.85 16.30
N HIS A 27 14.32 4.19 16.32
CA HIS A 27 14.71 4.99 17.47
C HIS A 27 13.87 4.67 18.71
N LEU A 28 12.56 4.51 18.55
CA LEU A 28 11.63 4.14 19.61
C LEU A 28 11.92 2.75 20.21
N LEU A 29 12.36 1.78 19.38
CA LEU A 29 12.80 0.47 19.88
C LEU A 29 14.10 0.58 20.69
N ALA A 30 15.07 1.37 20.22
CA ALA A 30 16.37 1.53 20.87
C ALA A 30 16.25 2.17 22.27
N ILE A 31 15.28 3.05 22.47
CA ILE A 31 15.06 3.71 23.77
C ILE A 31 14.52 2.74 24.84
N ARG A 32 13.82 1.66 24.48
CA ARG A 32 13.08 0.80 25.42
C ARG A 32 13.43 -0.67 25.26
N HIS A 33 14.56 -1.07 25.85
CA HIS A 33 15.08 -2.44 25.80
C HIS A 33 14.25 -3.50 26.55
N THR A 34 13.46 -3.14 27.57
CA THR A 34 12.78 -4.10 28.45
C THR A 34 11.27 -4.27 28.17
N HIS A 35 10.63 -3.26 27.59
CA HIS A 35 9.22 -3.30 27.17
C HIS A 35 9.10 -2.69 25.78
N TYR A 36 9.27 -3.51 24.75
CA TYR A 36 9.10 -3.05 23.38
C TYR A 36 7.65 -2.68 23.12
N TRP A 37 7.47 -1.66 22.31
CA TRP A 37 6.15 -1.23 21.87
C TRP A 37 5.71 -2.11 20.71
N HIS A 38 4.62 -2.85 20.86
CA HIS A 38 4.10 -3.74 19.82
C HIS A 38 3.87 -3.00 18.49
N PHE A 39 3.42 -1.74 18.53
CA PHE A 39 3.22 -0.94 17.33
C PHE A 39 4.54 -0.62 16.62
N ALA A 40 5.62 -0.38 17.36
CA ALA A 40 6.90 -0.01 16.78
C ALA A 40 7.56 -1.22 16.12
N ALA A 41 7.47 -2.41 16.72
CA ALA A 41 7.92 -3.65 16.10
C ALA A 41 7.17 -3.94 14.79
N LEU A 42 5.84 -3.74 14.79
CA LEU A 42 5.02 -3.91 13.60
C LEU A 42 5.35 -2.85 12.53
N ALA A 43 5.53 -1.58 12.90
CA ALA A 43 5.93 -0.53 11.98
C ALA A 43 7.29 -0.79 11.32
N VAL A 44 8.26 -1.31 12.07
CA VAL A 44 9.56 -1.73 11.55
C VAL A 44 9.41 -2.88 10.56
N ALA A 45 8.62 -3.91 10.89
CA ALA A 45 8.39 -5.06 10.02
C ALA A 45 7.67 -4.67 8.71
N VAL A 46 6.65 -3.82 8.79
CA VAL A 46 5.90 -3.37 7.60
C VAL A 46 6.77 -2.45 6.74
N SER A 47 7.55 -1.55 7.36
CA SER A 47 8.45 -0.67 6.62
C SER A 47 9.58 -1.45 5.94
N SER A 48 10.16 -2.46 6.60
CA SER A 48 11.18 -3.31 5.98
C SER A 48 10.62 -4.17 4.85
N LEU A 49 9.41 -4.72 5.01
CA LEU A 49 8.72 -5.42 3.93
C LEU A 49 8.47 -4.48 2.74
N THR A 50 8.03 -3.25 2.99
CA THR A 50 7.79 -2.24 1.94
C THR A 50 9.09 -1.92 1.20
N ILE A 51 10.18 -1.64 1.93
CA ILE A 51 11.49 -1.32 1.36
C ILE A 51 12.07 -2.50 0.56
N LEU A 52 11.78 -3.74 0.93
CA LEU A 52 12.27 -4.91 0.20
C LEU A 52 11.39 -5.22 -1.01
N THR A 53 10.08 -5.20 -0.85
CA THR A 53 9.17 -5.65 -1.92
C THR A 53 9.00 -4.61 -3.03
N PHE A 54 9.02 -3.32 -2.72
CA PHE A 54 8.79 -2.26 -3.71
C PHE A 54 9.89 -2.18 -4.78
N PRO A 55 11.20 -2.23 -4.44
CA PRO A 55 12.24 -2.32 -5.44
C PRO A 55 12.20 -3.65 -6.20
N VAL A 56 11.80 -4.77 -5.58
CA VAL A 56 11.62 -6.03 -6.29
C VAL A 56 10.52 -5.91 -7.37
N ILE A 57 9.37 -5.32 -7.04
CA ILE A 57 8.27 -5.09 -8.00
C ILE A 57 8.73 -4.15 -9.13
N LEU A 58 9.49 -3.09 -8.81
CA LEU A 58 10.07 -2.17 -9.80
C LEU A 58 11.07 -2.89 -10.71
N LEU A 59 11.99 -3.66 -10.13
CA LEU A 59 13.07 -4.35 -10.84
C LEU A 59 12.53 -5.43 -11.78
N VAL A 60 11.59 -6.24 -11.32
CA VAL A 60 10.89 -7.24 -12.15
C VAL A 60 10.22 -6.53 -13.33
N ASN A 61 9.70 -5.32 -13.12
CA ASN A 61 9.06 -4.59 -14.19
C ASN A 61 10.03 -3.93 -15.20
N THR A 62 11.21 -3.50 -14.76
CA THR A 62 12.20 -2.89 -15.66
C THR A 62 12.99 -3.95 -16.42
N LEU A 63 13.31 -5.09 -15.78
CA LEU A 63 14.14 -6.14 -16.37
C LEU A 63 13.35 -7.11 -17.25
N LEU A 64 12.11 -7.44 -16.89
CA LEU A 64 11.25 -8.32 -17.71
C LEU A 64 10.28 -7.54 -18.62
N GLY A 65 10.43 -6.22 -18.69
CA GLY A 65 9.45 -5.30 -19.30
C GLY A 65 9.57 -5.08 -20.81
N SER A 66 10.40 -5.84 -21.53
CA SER A 66 10.63 -5.66 -22.97
C SER A 66 9.59 -6.35 -23.87
N GLU A 67 8.75 -7.24 -23.35
CA GLU A 67 7.74 -7.93 -24.16
C GLU A 67 6.32 -7.65 -23.66
N ASP A 68 5.59 -6.90 -24.48
CA ASP A 68 4.20 -6.50 -24.35
C ASP A 68 3.25 -7.69 -24.15
N ARG A 69 3.08 -8.17 -22.91
CA ARG A 69 1.81 -8.75 -22.44
C ARG A 69 1.61 -8.40 -20.97
N THR A 70 0.76 -7.40 -20.71
CA THR A 70 0.02 -7.27 -19.45
C THR A 70 -0.91 -8.48 -19.32
N SER A 71 -0.34 -9.63 -18.94
CA SER A 71 -1.09 -10.80 -18.53
C SER A 71 -1.88 -10.42 -17.28
N THR A 72 -3.19 -10.62 -17.31
CA THR A 72 -4.13 -10.34 -16.20
C THR A 72 -3.61 -10.92 -14.87
N GLU A 73 -2.92 -12.06 -14.92
CA GLU A 73 -2.28 -12.71 -13.77
C GLU A 73 -1.24 -11.85 -13.06
N ARG A 74 -0.46 -11.06 -13.81
CA ARG A 74 0.56 -10.17 -13.24
C ARG A 74 -0.07 -9.01 -12.48
N ILE A 75 -1.20 -8.50 -12.99
CA ILE A 75 -1.95 -7.40 -12.38
C ILE A 75 -2.67 -7.89 -11.12
N PHE A 76 -3.27 -9.09 -11.16
CA PHE A 76 -3.87 -9.73 -9.99
C PHE A 76 -2.84 -10.00 -8.88
N GLY A 77 -1.65 -10.49 -9.24
CA GLY A 77 -0.57 -10.68 -8.27
C GLY A 77 -0.13 -9.36 -7.60
N GLU A 78 -0.01 -8.29 -8.39
CA GLU A 78 0.30 -6.95 -7.88
C GLU A 78 -0.84 -6.42 -6.97
N ALA A 79 -2.10 -6.54 -7.39
CA ALA A 79 -3.26 -6.08 -6.63
C ALA A 79 -3.46 -6.85 -5.31
N LEU A 80 -3.25 -8.17 -5.31
CA LEU A 80 -3.31 -9.00 -4.11
C LEU A 80 -2.22 -8.58 -3.11
N TRP A 81 -1.00 -8.36 -3.58
CA TRP A 81 0.10 -7.93 -2.72
C TRP A 81 -0.11 -6.53 -2.15
N LEU A 82 -0.56 -5.58 -2.98
CA LEU A 82 -0.92 -4.24 -2.54
C LEU A 82 -2.07 -4.28 -1.52
N SER A 83 -2.97 -5.25 -1.66
CA SER A 83 -4.05 -5.48 -0.70
C SER A 83 -3.54 -5.81 0.69
N ILE A 84 -2.56 -6.72 0.76
CA ILE A 84 -1.89 -7.09 2.02
C ILE A 84 -1.15 -5.87 2.58
N MET A 85 -0.44 -5.13 1.73
CA MET A 85 0.33 -3.95 2.12
C MET A 85 -0.53 -2.88 2.78
N TRP A 86 -1.67 -2.50 2.18
CA TRP A 86 -2.49 -1.44 2.79
C TRP A 86 -3.12 -1.88 4.11
N ILE A 87 -3.48 -3.16 4.27
CA ILE A 87 -4.01 -3.70 5.54
C ILE A 87 -2.94 -3.64 6.62
N LEU A 88 -1.69 -3.97 6.30
CA LEU A 88 -0.57 -3.89 7.23
C LEU A 88 -0.32 -2.45 7.69
N TRP A 89 -0.38 -1.48 6.77
CA TRP A 89 -0.28 -0.06 7.11
C TRP A 89 -1.46 0.41 7.98
N LEU A 90 -2.68 -0.06 7.71
CA LEU A 90 -3.85 0.23 8.53
C LEU A 90 -3.70 -0.33 9.95
N ALA A 91 -3.26 -1.59 10.08
CA ALA A 91 -3.01 -2.23 11.37
C ALA A 91 -1.92 -1.49 12.16
N THR A 92 -0.88 -1.01 11.48
CA THR A 92 0.18 -0.17 12.07
C THR A 92 -0.41 1.12 12.65
N GLY A 93 -1.20 1.84 11.87
CA GLY A 93 -1.86 3.07 12.30
C GLY A 93 -2.79 2.82 13.50
N ALA A 94 -3.66 1.81 13.41
CA ALA A 94 -4.59 1.48 14.49
C ALA A 94 -3.88 1.12 15.81
N ASN A 95 -2.78 0.35 15.73
CA ASN A 95 -2.01 -0.01 16.90
C ASN A 95 -1.26 1.20 17.49
N ALA A 96 -0.77 2.11 16.64
CA ALA A 96 -0.17 3.37 17.08
C ALA A 96 -1.19 4.28 17.79
N THR A 97 -2.40 4.43 17.25
CA THR A 97 -3.50 5.19 17.88
C THR A 97 -3.90 4.57 19.23
N HIS A 98 -3.98 3.24 19.30
CA HIS A 98 -4.29 2.55 20.55
C HIS A 98 -3.19 2.79 21.59
N ALA A 99 -1.91 2.63 21.21
CA ALA A 99 -0.78 2.89 22.10
C ALA A 99 -0.76 4.36 22.56
N ALA A 100 -1.05 5.30 21.67
CA ALA A 100 -1.15 6.72 22.00
C ALA A 100 -2.28 6.98 23.02
N ARG A 101 -3.45 6.35 22.86
CA ARG A 101 -4.58 6.51 23.78
C ARG A 101 -4.30 5.91 25.16
N VAL A 102 -3.67 4.72 25.22
CA VAL A 102 -3.35 4.05 26.49
C VAL A 102 -2.30 4.82 27.28
N HIS A 103 -1.29 5.38 26.61
CA HIS A 103 -0.18 6.06 27.28
C HIS A 103 -0.36 7.57 27.44
N PHE A 104 -1.17 8.21 26.60
CA PHE A 104 -1.43 9.65 26.63
C PHE A 104 -2.95 9.89 26.66
N PHE A 105 -3.51 9.81 27.87
CA PHE A 105 -4.95 9.87 28.18
C PHE A 105 -5.69 11.14 27.68
N SER A 106 -4.96 12.19 27.25
CA SER A 106 -5.54 13.48 26.85
C SER A 106 -5.37 13.83 25.36
N GLY A 107 -4.83 12.96 24.51
CA GLY A 107 -4.66 13.24 23.08
C GLY A 107 -3.77 14.45 22.75
N GLY A 108 -3.20 15.14 23.74
CA GLY A 108 -2.39 16.34 23.60
C GLY A 108 -1.03 16.16 24.29
N CYS A 109 0.04 16.32 23.52
CA CYS A 109 1.42 16.30 24.03
C CYS A 109 1.79 17.58 24.82
N SER A 110 0.83 18.51 24.98
CA SER A 110 0.98 19.80 25.66
C SER A 110 1.20 19.71 27.17
N PHE A 111 0.75 18.63 27.82
CA PHE A 111 0.81 18.51 29.29
C PHE A 111 2.15 17.95 29.81
N PHE A 112 3.01 17.44 28.91
CA PHE A 112 4.28 16.83 29.28
C PHE A 112 5.44 17.77 28.92
N SER A 113 6.32 18.08 29.88
CA SER A 113 7.56 18.82 29.64
C SER A 113 8.75 17.88 29.42
N GLY A 114 9.63 18.17 28.47
CA GLY A 114 10.90 17.46 28.26
C GLY A 114 10.81 16.23 27.33
N PHE A 115 11.39 15.11 27.75
CA PHE A 115 11.59 13.90 26.93
C PHE A 115 10.26 13.25 26.49
N SER A 116 9.24 13.28 27.34
CA SER A 116 7.92 12.69 27.04
C SER A 116 7.16 13.43 25.92
N ASN A 117 7.40 14.73 25.72
CA ASN A 117 6.78 15.48 24.63
C ASN A 117 7.35 15.06 23.27
N LYS A 118 8.68 14.86 23.18
CA LYS A 118 9.33 14.38 21.96
C LYS A 118 8.79 13.02 21.54
N ILE A 119 8.72 12.07 22.46
CA ILE A 119 8.18 10.72 22.20
C ILE A 119 6.71 10.80 21.78
N CYS A 120 5.89 11.61 22.46
CA CYS A 120 4.48 11.77 22.11
C CYS A 120 4.30 12.32 20.67
N ASN A 121 5.15 13.26 20.25
CA ASN A 121 5.11 13.78 18.89
C ASN A 121 5.57 12.73 17.87
N GLU A 122 6.61 11.95 18.17
CA GLU A 122 7.08 10.84 17.31
C GLU A 122 5.99 9.79 17.07
N PHE A 123 5.18 9.46 18.09
CA PHE A 123 4.03 8.55 17.93
C PHE A 123 2.99 9.08 16.94
N ARG A 124 2.60 10.36 17.09
CA ARG A 124 1.65 11.00 16.17
C ARG A 124 2.17 11.05 14.74
N VAL A 125 3.47 11.27 14.59
CA VAL A 125 4.11 11.27 13.27
C VAL A 125 4.02 9.89 12.63
N VAL A 126 4.37 8.82 13.34
CA VAL A 126 4.24 7.44 12.85
C VAL A 126 2.79 7.09 12.50
N GLU A 127 1.85 7.46 13.36
CA GLU A 127 0.41 7.26 13.12
C GLU A 127 -0.05 7.95 11.82
N ALA A 128 0.28 9.23 11.64
CA ALA A 128 -0.10 9.99 10.46
C ALA A 128 0.50 9.40 9.18
N PHE A 129 1.79 9.08 9.17
CA PHE A 129 2.44 8.48 8.00
C PHE A 129 1.89 7.09 7.68
N ALA A 130 1.54 6.29 8.69
CA ALA A 130 0.91 4.99 8.47
C ALA A 130 -0.46 5.11 7.79
N TYR A 131 -1.30 6.05 8.23
CA TYR A 131 -2.59 6.30 7.58
C TYR A 131 -2.46 6.89 6.17
N ILE A 132 -1.48 7.78 5.94
CA ILE A 132 -1.22 8.32 4.60
C ILE A 132 -0.83 7.20 3.63
N ASN A 133 0.10 6.32 4.03
CA ASN A 133 0.48 5.16 3.23
C ASN A 133 -0.71 4.24 2.96
N PHE A 134 -1.53 3.97 3.98
CA PHE A 134 -2.77 3.21 3.83
C PHE A 134 -3.69 3.81 2.76
N ILE A 135 -3.98 5.12 2.85
CA ILE A 135 -4.90 5.80 1.91
C ILE A 135 -4.36 5.74 0.48
N ILE A 136 -3.07 6.05 0.29
CA ILE A 136 -2.43 6.04 -1.03
C ILE A 136 -2.53 4.64 -1.66
N LEU A 137 -2.20 3.60 -0.91
CA LEU A 137 -2.23 2.22 -1.40
C LEU A 137 -3.65 1.71 -1.63
N LEU A 138 -4.61 2.11 -0.79
CA LEU A 138 -6.02 1.78 -0.95
C LEU A 138 -6.58 2.40 -2.23
N CYS A 139 -6.38 3.71 -2.45
CA CYS A 139 -6.83 4.40 -3.65
C CYS A 139 -6.25 3.78 -4.91
N TYR A 140 -4.96 3.40 -4.89
CA TYR A 140 -4.33 2.73 -6.01
C TYR A 140 -4.91 1.33 -6.27
N THR A 141 -5.12 0.54 -5.21
CA THR A 141 -5.75 -0.79 -5.31
C THR A 141 -7.17 -0.71 -5.88
N ILE A 142 -7.99 0.24 -5.42
CA ILE A 142 -9.34 0.48 -5.95
C ILE A 142 -9.28 0.88 -7.43
N GLY A 143 -8.34 1.76 -7.81
CA GLY A 143 -8.16 2.17 -9.20
C GLY A 143 -7.80 1.00 -10.12
N LEU A 144 -6.95 0.06 -9.64
CA LEU A 144 -6.63 -1.17 -10.35
C LEU A 144 -7.84 -2.08 -10.53
N PHE A 145 -8.62 -2.31 -9.47
CA PHE A 145 -9.85 -3.12 -9.56
C PHE A 145 -10.87 -2.51 -10.51
N ALA A 146 -11.07 -1.20 -10.46
CA ALA A 146 -12.00 -0.50 -11.35
C ALA A 146 -11.57 -0.61 -12.83
N TYR A 147 -10.26 -0.55 -13.09
CA TYR A 147 -9.72 -0.72 -14.44
C TYR A 147 -9.99 -2.13 -14.99
N GLU A 148 -9.70 -3.18 -14.21
CA GLU A 148 -9.95 -4.57 -14.63
C GLU A 148 -11.45 -4.85 -14.81
N PHE A 149 -12.30 -4.34 -13.91
CA PHE A 149 -13.75 -4.49 -14.05
C PHE A 149 -14.30 -3.83 -15.32
N THR A 150 -13.80 -2.65 -15.67
CA THR A 150 -14.19 -1.95 -16.92
C THR A 150 -13.70 -2.70 -18.15
N ARG A 151 -12.51 -3.30 -18.07
CA ARG A 151 -11.93 -4.12 -19.16
C ARG A 151 -12.76 -5.38 -19.43
N ASP A 152 -13.23 -6.06 -18.40
CA ASP A 152 -14.04 -7.28 -18.52
C ASP A 152 -15.37 -7.01 -19.24
N ARG A 153 -16.07 -5.93 -18.84
CA ARG A 153 -17.29 -5.44 -19.51
C ARG A 153 -17.10 -5.17 -21.00
N SER A 154 -15.92 -4.69 -21.40
CA SER A 154 -15.61 -4.38 -22.80
C SER A 154 -15.44 -5.63 -23.67
N GLN A 155 -15.07 -6.79 -23.11
CA GLN A 155 -14.93 -8.03 -23.88
C GLN A 155 -16.27 -8.71 -24.15
N VAL A 156 -17.18 -8.68 -23.17
CA VAL A 156 -18.53 -9.27 -23.31
C VAL A 156 -19.33 -8.61 -24.44
N GLY A 157 -19.16 -7.30 -24.66
CA GLY A 157 -19.83 -6.58 -25.74
C GLY A 157 -19.37 -6.97 -27.15
N HIS A 158 -18.12 -7.43 -27.31
CA HIS A 158 -17.54 -7.77 -28.63
C HIS A 158 -17.86 -9.20 -29.09
N VAL A 159 -18.12 -10.11 -28.14
CA VAL A 159 -18.47 -11.50 -28.43
C VAL A 159 -19.89 -11.60 -29.02
N GLN A 160 -20.85 -10.81 -28.54
CA GLN A 160 -22.23 -10.86 -29.03
C GLN A 160 -22.39 -10.38 -30.49
N THR A 161 -21.56 -9.48 -30.99
CA THR A 161 -21.66 -9.02 -32.40
C THR A 161 -21.07 -10.01 -33.40
N SER A 162 -20.26 -10.98 -32.95
CA SER A 162 -19.58 -11.93 -33.84
C SER A 162 -20.42 -13.20 -34.10
N GLU A 163 -21.35 -13.54 -33.20
CA GLU A 163 -22.21 -14.72 -33.35
C GLU A 163 -23.48 -14.45 -34.17
N VAL A 164 -23.90 -13.18 -34.31
CA VAL A 164 -25.12 -12.80 -35.05
C VAL A 164 -24.89 -12.77 -36.58
N GLN A 165 -23.65 -12.84 -37.06
CA GLN A 165 -23.30 -12.83 -38.49
C GLN A 165 -22.87 -14.21 -39.00
N ALA A 166 -23.58 -15.29 -38.64
CA ALA A 166 -23.54 -16.52 -39.43
C ALA A 166 -24.76 -16.53 -40.36
N PRO A 167 -24.64 -16.07 -41.62
CA PRO A 167 -25.72 -16.21 -42.59
C PRO A 167 -25.99 -17.69 -42.83
N ASN A 168 -27.20 -18.09 -42.44
CA ASN A 168 -27.87 -19.30 -42.86
C ASN A 168 -27.89 -19.36 -44.39
N THR A 169 -26.94 -20.05 -45.01
CA THR A 169 -27.07 -20.54 -46.39
C THR A 169 -27.75 -21.90 -46.33
N SER A 170 -29.07 -21.89 -46.17
CA SER A 170 -29.93 -22.98 -46.60
C SER A 170 -30.67 -22.56 -47.88
N GLY A 171 -30.60 -23.42 -48.89
CA GLY A 171 -31.47 -23.37 -50.06
C GLY A 171 -30.81 -22.92 -51.37
N GLN A 172 -30.19 -23.84 -52.11
CA GLN A 172 -30.80 -24.51 -53.27
C GLN A 172 -29.82 -25.51 -53.88
#